data_AF-A0AA39NQL9-F1
#
_entry.id   AF-A0AA39NQL9-F1
#
_cell.length_a   1.000
_cell.length_b   1.000
_cell.length_c   1.000
_cell.angle_alpha   90.00
_cell.angle_beta   90.00
_cell.angle_gamma   90.00
#
_symmetry.space_group_name_H-M   'P 1'
#
loop_
_entity.id
_entity.type
_entity.pdbx_description
1 polymer ?
#
loop_
_entity_poly.entity_id
_entity_poly.type
_entity_poly.pdbx_seq_one_letter_code
_entity_poly.pdbx_strand_id
1 'polypeptide(L)'
;MQGFNKYYPPDYDGEKHGSLNSYRGKHALGDRARKIDQGILITRFELPFNIWCGTCNNHIGMGVRYNAEKKKVGNYYSTPIFSFRCKCHLCDGWFEIQTDPKNTRYVVVSGARQKDEDWNPEENGGFAVHGKSQGAAAPVDPLAALEKTTDAQNHLTNVQVPRLESLQTASEHYNADPYALSSKVRKVFRHEKRIETAKRKADDEIKGRYALPTEMKLLEDDEQSHNHAKEEWQRSRSEFEARERKRRKIPVGSSLTLPTSNSKSQTITSLRARILGNTAKNSTKHPRLLMPK
;
A
#
# COMPACT_ATOMS: atom_id res chain seq x y z
N MET A 1 42.65 -26.39 14.90
CA MET A 1 43.43 -27.20 15.85
C MET A 1 44.69 -26.44 16.21
N GLN A 2 44.80 -25.96 17.45
CA GLN A 2 45.97 -25.22 17.92
C GLN A 2 46.96 -26.24 18.47
N GLY A 3 48.12 -26.40 17.82
CA GLY A 3 49.15 -27.34 18.26
C GLY A 3 49.73 -26.93 19.61
N PHE A 4 49.80 -27.88 20.55
CA PHE A 4 50.32 -27.68 21.90
C PHE A 4 51.83 -27.39 21.90
N ASN A 5 52.58 -28.11 21.06
CA ASN A 5 54.03 -27.96 20.94
C ASN A 5 54.40 -27.23 19.63
N LYS A 6 55.29 -26.25 19.74
CA LYS A 6 55.90 -25.55 18.59
C LYS A 6 57.37 -25.94 18.54
N TYR A 7 57.86 -26.28 17.35
CA TYR A 7 59.28 -26.55 17.16
C TYR A 7 60.09 -25.24 17.25
N TYR A 8 61.06 -25.22 18.15
CA TYR A 8 62.08 -24.18 18.24
C TYR A 8 63.40 -24.77 17.72
N PRO A 9 64.11 -24.10 16.79
CA PRO A 9 65.43 -24.52 16.35
C PRO A 9 66.41 -24.62 17.54
N PRO A 10 67.39 -25.55 17.51
CA PRO A 10 68.37 -25.68 18.59
C PRO A 10 69.24 -24.43 18.78
N ASP A 11 69.41 -23.61 17.73
CA ASP A 11 70.16 -22.36 17.77
C ASP A 11 69.34 -21.17 18.32
N TYR A 12 68.04 -21.37 18.61
CA TYR A 12 67.16 -20.30 19.07
C TYR A 12 67.29 -20.11 20.59
N ASP A 13 67.94 -19.02 20.97
CA ASP A 13 67.97 -18.49 22.34
C ASP A 13 66.85 -17.45 22.55
N GLY A 14 65.93 -17.73 23.49
CA GLY A 14 64.78 -16.87 23.78
C GLY A 14 65.15 -15.50 24.33
N GLU A 15 66.25 -15.39 25.09
CA GLU A 15 66.69 -14.13 25.68
C GLU A 15 67.33 -13.20 24.64
N LYS A 16 68.08 -13.78 23.69
CA LYS A 16 68.78 -13.01 22.65
C LYS A 16 67.88 -12.64 21.48
N HIS A 17 66.98 -13.53 21.07
CA HIS A 17 66.17 -13.32 19.87
C HIS A 17 64.76 -12.80 20.17
N GLY A 18 64.27 -12.96 21.40
CA GLY A 18 62.94 -12.51 21.86
C GLY A 18 61.77 -13.30 21.27
N SER A 19 61.68 -13.41 19.94
CA SER A 19 60.67 -14.22 19.25
C SER A 19 61.25 -14.98 18.04
N LEU A 20 60.64 -16.12 17.71
CA LEU A 20 61.01 -16.91 16.53
C LEU A 20 60.89 -16.13 15.21
N ASN A 21 59.98 -15.15 15.16
CA ASN A 21 59.81 -14.25 14.01
C ASN A 21 61.01 -13.32 13.86
N SER A 22 61.49 -12.74 14.97
CA SER A 22 62.70 -11.91 15.01
C SER A 22 63.94 -12.70 14.60
N TYR A 23 64.10 -13.93 15.11
CA TYR A 23 65.17 -14.85 14.71
C TYR A 23 65.21 -15.11 13.20
N ARG A 24 64.04 -15.14 12.54
CA ARG A 24 63.91 -15.35 11.09
C ARG A 24 63.89 -14.04 10.28
N GLY A 25 64.04 -12.88 10.92
CA GLY A 25 63.95 -11.57 10.27
C GLY A 25 62.57 -11.26 9.68
N LYS A 26 61.50 -11.87 10.18
CA LYS A 26 60.13 -11.69 9.68
C LYS A 26 59.28 -10.92 10.68
N HIS A 27 58.42 -10.04 10.20
CA HIS A 27 57.42 -9.40 11.04
C HIS A 27 56.29 -10.38 11.40
N ALA A 28 55.74 -10.30 12.61
CA ALA A 28 54.68 -11.20 13.07
C ALA A 28 53.40 -11.17 12.20
N LEU A 29 53.10 -10.00 11.63
CA LEU A 29 51.97 -9.78 10.73
C LEU A 29 52.29 -10.11 9.25
N GLY A 30 53.52 -10.57 8.96
CA GLY A 30 53.97 -10.97 7.63
C GLY A 30 53.70 -9.88 6.58
N ASP A 31 53.10 -10.29 5.45
CA ASP A 31 52.82 -9.44 4.30
C ASP A 31 51.92 -8.23 4.60
N ARG A 32 51.10 -8.31 5.66
CA ARG A 32 50.23 -7.20 6.05
C ARG A 32 51.02 -6.00 6.57
N ALA A 33 52.23 -6.23 7.08
CA ALA A 33 53.13 -5.21 7.61
C ALA A 33 54.20 -4.76 6.60
N ARG A 34 54.04 -5.06 5.30
CA ARG A 34 55.00 -4.63 4.26
C ARG A 34 55.25 -3.12 4.21
N LYS A 35 54.29 -2.30 4.67
CA LYS A 35 54.36 -0.83 4.71
C LYS A 35 54.40 -0.27 6.13
N ILE A 36 54.85 -1.08 7.10
CA ILE A 36 54.86 -0.69 8.52
C ILE A 36 55.78 0.51 8.77
N ASP A 37 56.86 0.65 8.01
CA ASP A 37 57.80 1.78 8.08
C ASP A 37 57.10 3.13 7.79
N GLN A 38 56.01 3.10 7.02
CA GLN A 38 55.18 4.26 6.69
C GLN A 38 54.02 4.44 7.69
N GLY A 39 53.94 3.59 8.73
CA GLY A 39 52.81 3.53 9.67
C GLY A 39 51.54 2.95 9.06
N ILE A 40 51.63 2.23 7.94
CA ILE A 40 50.48 1.67 7.22
C ILE A 40 50.42 0.17 7.45
N LEU A 41 49.28 -0.30 7.98
CA LEU A 41 48.99 -1.71 8.15
C LEU A 41 47.87 -2.14 7.20
N ILE A 42 48.08 -3.22 6.46
CA ILE A 42 47.03 -3.76 5.59
C ILE A 42 46.06 -4.58 6.45
N THR A 43 44.79 -4.18 6.48
CA THR A 43 43.72 -4.82 7.27
C THR A 43 42.54 -5.17 6.39
N ARG A 44 41.85 -6.28 6.71
CA ARG A 44 40.54 -6.56 6.11
C ARG A 44 39.50 -5.66 6.75
N PHE A 45 38.90 -4.79 5.96
CA PHE A 45 37.89 -3.83 6.39
C PHE A 45 36.58 -4.13 5.66
N GLU A 46 35.48 -4.17 6.41
CA GLU A 46 34.13 -4.32 5.86
C GLU A 46 33.47 -2.95 5.84
N LEU A 47 32.79 -2.60 4.74
CA LEU A 47 32.15 -1.28 4.66
C LEU A 47 30.97 -1.17 5.63
N PRO A 48 30.93 -0.13 6.49
CA PRO A 48 29.87 0.03 7.49
C PRO A 48 28.54 0.56 6.91
N PHE A 49 28.56 1.18 5.73
CA PHE A 49 27.37 1.72 5.06
C PHE A 49 27.53 1.68 3.54
N ASN A 50 26.43 1.91 2.83
CA ASN A 50 26.39 1.98 1.38
C ASN A 50 27.10 3.24 0.85
N ILE A 51 27.96 3.10 -0.16
CA ILE A 51 28.70 4.20 -0.76
C ILE A 51 28.59 4.22 -2.28
N TRP A 52 28.70 5.41 -2.85
CA TRP A 52 28.86 5.65 -4.29
C TRP A 52 30.31 6.03 -4.56
N CYS A 53 30.99 5.30 -5.44
CA CYS A 53 32.37 5.61 -5.80
C CYS A 53 32.43 6.93 -6.59
N GLY A 54 33.31 7.85 -6.20
CA GLY A 54 33.43 9.15 -6.87
C GLY A 54 34.05 9.10 -8.27
N THR A 55 34.73 8.00 -8.62
CA THR A 55 35.40 7.86 -9.94
C THR A 55 34.51 7.18 -10.97
N CYS A 56 33.87 6.05 -10.62
CA CYS A 56 33.03 5.27 -11.56
C CYS A 56 31.53 5.43 -11.31
N ASN A 57 31.11 6.18 -10.28
CA ASN A 57 29.71 6.38 -9.89
C ASN A 57 28.90 5.08 -9.69
N ASN A 58 29.57 3.95 -9.47
CA ASN A 58 28.92 2.70 -9.14
C ASN A 58 28.66 2.59 -7.63
N HIS A 59 27.57 1.91 -7.29
CA HIS A 59 27.18 1.62 -5.91
C HIS A 59 27.99 0.46 -5.34
N ILE A 60 28.49 0.64 -4.11
CA ILE A 60 29.15 -0.39 -3.32
C ILE A 60 28.31 -0.60 -2.06
N GLY A 61 27.84 -1.84 -1.90
CA GLY A 61 27.01 -2.21 -0.75
C GLY A 61 27.77 -2.23 0.58
N MET A 62 27.02 -2.07 1.65
CA MET A 62 27.44 -2.35 3.02
C MET A 62 27.93 -3.81 3.14
N GLY A 63 28.96 -4.05 3.95
CA GLY A 63 29.53 -5.37 4.21
C GLY A 63 30.51 -5.87 3.15
N VAL A 64 30.74 -5.13 2.06
CA VAL A 64 31.78 -5.50 1.07
C VAL A 64 33.16 -5.40 1.73
N ARG A 65 33.97 -6.45 1.53
CA ARG A 65 35.28 -6.62 2.18
C ARG A 65 36.42 -6.08 1.31
N TYR A 66 37.27 -5.24 1.87
CA TYR A 66 38.44 -4.68 1.22
C TYR A 66 39.73 -5.00 1.97
N ASN A 67 40.84 -5.09 1.24
CA ASN A 67 42.18 -4.95 1.80
C ASN A 67 42.47 -3.46 1.94
N ALA A 68 42.21 -2.90 3.11
CA ALA A 68 42.37 -1.48 3.40
C ALA A 68 43.77 -1.18 3.96
N GLU A 69 44.33 -0.06 3.55
CA GLU A 69 45.51 0.53 4.15
C GLU A 69 45.09 1.34 5.38
N LYS A 70 45.29 0.77 6.58
CA LYS A 70 45.00 1.43 7.86
C LYS A 70 46.18 2.30 8.26
N LYS A 71 45.93 3.61 8.43
CA LYS A 71 46.89 4.61 8.90
C LYS A 71 46.31 5.38 10.09
N LYS A 72 47.14 5.71 11.08
CA LYS A 72 46.76 6.64 12.15
C LYS A 72 46.97 8.08 11.65
N VAL A 73 45.93 8.90 11.63
CA VAL A 73 45.97 10.27 11.08
C VAL A 73 45.97 11.33 12.19
N GLY A 74 45.27 11.08 13.29
CA GLY A 74 45.19 12.00 14.42
C GLY A 74 44.66 11.32 15.68
N ASN A 75 44.30 12.10 16.68
CA ASN A 75 43.62 11.65 17.89
C ASN A 75 42.44 12.58 18.20
N TYR A 76 41.32 12.02 18.64
CA TYR A 76 40.25 12.74 19.33
C TYR A 76 40.44 12.55 20.84
N TYR A 77 40.94 13.58 21.53
CA TYR A 77 41.48 13.48 22.89
C TYR A 77 42.52 12.35 23.00
N SER A 78 42.20 11.26 23.73
CA SER A 78 43.05 10.09 23.88
C SER A 78 42.80 9.00 22.83
N THR A 79 41.69 9.05 22.09
CA THR A 79 41.28 8.01 21.13
C THR A 79 41.90 8.26 19.74
N PRO A 80 42.63 7.30 19.16
CA PRO A 80 43.22 7.48 17.83
C PRO A 80 42.17 7.49 16.71
N ILE A 81 42.32 8.42 15.78
CA ILE A 81 41.57 8.48 14.52
C ILE A 81 42.33 7.69 13.47
N PHE A 82 41.69 6.66 12.93
CA PHE A 82 42.22 5.84 11.85
C PHE A 82 41.61 6.24 10.52
N SER A 83 42.46 6.34 9.49
CA SER A 83 42.06 6.40 8.09
C SER A 83 42.23 5.02 7.45
N PHE A 84 41.21 4.60 6.73
CA PHE A 84 41.16 3.39 5.93
C PHE A 84 41.09 3.79 4.46
N ARG A 85 42.20 3.58 3.76
CA ARG A 85 42.28 3.81 2.32
C ARG A 85 42.02 2.52 1.58
N CYS A 86 41.00 2.50 0.73
CA CYS A 86 40.52 1.34 0.01
C CYS A 86 40.53 1.59 -1.50
N LYS A 87 40.88 0.57 -2.29
CA LYS A 87 40.78 0.59 -3.74
C LYS A 87 39.39 0.07 -4.15
N CYS A 88 38.72 0.74 -5.07
CA CYS A 88 37.45 0.26 -5.62
C CYS A 88 37.63 -1.10 -6.31
N HIS A 89 36.63 -1.98 -6.26
CA HIS A 89 36.67 -3.27 -6.95
C HIS A 89 36.29 -3.16 -8.44
N LEU A 90 35.64 -2.06 -8.83
CA LEU A 90 35.17 -1.81 -10.20
C LEU A 90 36.10 -0.88 -11.00
N CYS A 91 36.96 -0.11 -10.33
CA CYS A 91 37.88 0.83 -10.98
C CYS A 91 39.17 0.99 -10.17
N ASP A 92 40.16 1.69 -10.74
CA ASP A 92 41.42 1.99 -10.05
C ASP A 92 41.35 3.19 -9.10
N GLY A 93 40.14 3.71 -8.84
CA GLY A 93 39.90 4.79 -7.90
C GLY A 93 40.14 4.36 -6.45
N TRP A 94 40.70 5.28 -5.67
CA TRP A 94 40.90 5.12 -4.23
C TRP A 94 39.92 6.01 -3.48
N PHE A 95 39.42 5.51 -2.35
CA PHE A 95 38.59 6.29 -1.44
C PHE A 95 39.08 6.10 0.00
N GLU A 96 38.84 7.11 0.82
CA GLU A 96 39.30 7.16 2.21
C GLU A 96 38.13 7.34 3.17
N ILE A 97 38.09 6.48 4.18
CA ILE A 97 37.11 6.51 5.26
C ILE A 97 37.85 6.71 6.58
N GLN A 98 37.39 7.65 7.39
CA GLN A 98 37.95 7.90 8.72
C GLN A 98 36.96 7.51 9.83
N THR A 99 37.50 7.14 10.98
CA THR A 99 36.72 6.98 12.21
C THR A 99 36.46 8.34 12.84
N ASP A 100 35.22 8.60 13.27
CA ASP A 100 34.83 9.76 14.07
C ASP A 100 34.40 9.31 15.48
N PRO A 101 35.31 9.34 16.48
CA PRO A 101 35.02 8.91 17.83
C PRO A 101 33.96 9.76 18.55
N LYS A 102 33.75 11.02 18.14
CA LYS A 102 32.77 11.92 18.77
C LYS A 102 31.34 11.44 18.56
N ASN A 103 31.03 11.03 17.33
CA ASN A 103 29.70 10.57 16.93
C ASN A 103 29.63 9.05 16.79
N THR A 104 30.69 8.31 17.20
CA THR A 104 30.80 6.85 17.09
C THR A 104 30.52 6.31 15.68
N ARG A 105 30.90 7.06 14.64
CA ARG A 105 30.59 6.73 13.24
C ARG A 105 31.83 6.72 12.36
N TYR A 106 31.69 6.18 11.15
CA TYR A 106 32.67 6.34 10.10
C TYR A 106 32.23 7.46 9.16
N VAL A 107 33.18 8.22 8.63
CA VAL A 107 32.91 9.34 7.71
C VAL A 107 33.77 9.17 6.47
N VAL A 108 33.16 9.33 5.30
CA VAL A 108 33.89 9.35 4.03
C VAL A 108 34.58 10.71 3.88
N VAL A 109 35.90 10.71 3.74
CA VAL A 109 36.68 11.94 3.59
C VAL A 109 36.96 12.26 2.13
N SER A 110 37.25 11.24 1.33
CA SER A 110 37.59 11.45 -0.09
C SER A 110 37.22 10.23 -0.95
N GLY A 111 37.01 10.46 -2.24
CA GLY A 111 36.88 9.43 -3.27
C GLY A 111 35.56 8.64 -3.30
N ALA A 112 34.64 8.91 -2.38
CA ALA A 112 33.29 8.34 -2.37
C ALA A 112 32.27 9.29 -1.74
N ARG A 113 30.99 9.00 -1.95
CA ARG A 113 29.86 9.65 -1.26
C ARG A 113 29.08 8.59 -0.49
N GLN A 114 28.73 8.89 0.75
CA GLN A 114 27.82 8.04 1.52
C GLN A 114 26.42 8.14 0.92
N LYS A 115 25.71 7.02 0.87
CA LYS A 115 24.28 7.01 0.56
C LYS A 115 23.52 7.38 1.83
N ASP A 116 22.71 8.43 1.76
CA ASP A 116 21.82 8.82 2.85
C ASP A 116 20.60 7.88 2.87
N GLU A 117 20.45 7.13 3.95
CA GLU A 117 19.30 6.22 4.15
C GLU A 117 18.30 6.80 5.16
N ASP A 118 18.75 7.73 6.00
CA ASP A 118 17.91 8.48 6.91
C ASP A 118 17.15 9.55 6.12
N TRP A 119 15.92 9.21 5.71
CA TRP A 119 14.99 10.21 5.20
C TRP A 119 14.57 11.11 6.36
N ASN A 120 15.19 12.28 6.48
CA ASN A 120 14.72 13.33 7.39
C ASN A 120 13.58 14.10 6.70
N PRO A 121 12.31 13.96 7.15
CA PRO A 121 11.20 14.68 6.54
C PRO A 121 11.36 16.20 6.69
N GLU A 122 11.98 16.66 7.79
CA GLU A 122 12.10 18.09 8.10
C GLU A 122 13.06 18.83 7.16
N GLU A 123 14.18 18.20 6.77
CA GLU A 123 15.18 18.79 5.87
C GLU A 123 14.73 18.82 4.40
N ASN A 124 13.91 17.84 3.98
CA ASN A 124 13.50 17.68 2.59
C ASN A 124 12.09 18.25 2.29
N GLY A 125 11.56 19.09 3.17
CA GLY A 125 10.27 19.78 2.98
C GLY A 125 9.04 18.87 3.09
N GLY A 126 9.20 17.69 3.69
CA GLY A 126 8.09 16.78 4.01
C GLY A 126 7.51 17.08 5.40
N PHE A 127 6.19 17.04 5.52
CA PHE A 127 5.57 17.02 6.84
C PHE A 127 5.85 15.67 7.52
N ALA A 128 6.54 15.68 8.65
CA ALA A 128 6.74 14.48 9.45
C ALA A 128 5.38 13.93 9.90
N VAL A 129 4.92 12.83 9.31
CA VAL A 129 3.61 12.20 9.62
C VAL A 129 3.49 11.82 11.11
N HIS A 130 4.62 11.67 11.81
CA HIS A 130 4.71 11.37 13.23
C HIS A 130 5.27 12.51 14.10
N GLY A 131 5.67 13.63 13.49
CA GLY A 131 6.03 14.85 14.21
C GLY A 131 4.79 15.72 14.33
N LYS A 132 4.42 16.13 15.54
CA LYS A 132 3.37 17.13 15.77
C LYS A 132 3.80 18.49 15.21
N SER A 133 3.89 18.65 13.90
CA SER A 133 3.95 19.97 13.27
C SER A 133 2.51 20.46 13.01
N GLN A 134 1.72 20.56 14.08
CA GLN A 134 0.69 21.59 14.10
C GLN A 134 1.44 22.88 14.43
N GLY A 135 1.56 23.75 13.43
CA GLY A 135 2.50 24.85 13.40
C GLY A 135 2.44 25.78 14.61
N ALA A 136 3.59 26.40 14.92
CA ALA A 136 3.73 27.74 15.48
C ALA A 136 2.69 28.19 16.55
N ALA A 137 2.23 27.30 17.42
CA ALA A 137 1.23 27.61 18.45
C ALA A 137 1.89 27.71 19.82
N ALA A 138 2.70 28.76 20.01
CA ALA A 138 3.27 29.20 21.30
C ALA A 138 4.08 28.12 22.07
N PRO A 139 4.87 28.47 23.11
CA PRO A 139 5.25 27.48 24.10
C PRO A 139 3.95 26.93 24.69
N VAL A 140 3.64 25.66 24.42
CA VAL A 140 2.55 24.97 25.11
C VAL A 140 2.91 25.06 26.58
N ASP A 141 2.08 25.75 27.37
CA ASP A 141 2.18 25.70 28.82
C ASP A 141 2.38 24.22 29.21
N PRO A 142 3.43 23.86 29.97
CA PRO A 142 3.63 22.48 30.40
C PRO A 142 2.36 21.87 31.01
N LEU A 143 1.50 22.70 31.64
CA LEU A 143 0.20 22.27 32.15
C LEU A 143 -0.77 21.87 31.03
N ALA A 144 -0.89 22.64 29.96
CA ALA A 144 -1.77 22.31 28.82
C ALA A 144 -1.30 21.06 28.07
N ALA A 145 0.00 20.79 28.03
CA ALA A 145 0.52 19.53 27.51
C ALA A 145 0.16 18.34 28.41
N LEU A 146 0.28 18.51 29.73
CA LEU A 146 -0.09 17.52 30.72
C LEU A 146 -1.59 17.21 30.68
N GLU A 147 -2.44 18.23 30.66
CA GLU A 147 -3.90 18.11 30.55
C GLU A 147 -4.31 17.27 29.33
N LYS A 148 -3.72 17.53 28.16
CA LYS A 148 -3.98 16.72 26.96
C LYS A 148 -3.58 15.26 27.14
N THR A 149 -2.45 15.01 27.81
CA THR A 149 -2.02 13.63 28.08
C THR A 149 -2.92 12.94 29.11
N THR A 150 -3.36 13.65 30.15
CA THR A 150 -4.27 13.11 31.16
C THR A 150 -5.66 12.87 30.58
N ASP A 151 -6.18 13.77 29.75
CA ASP A 151 -7.46 13.61 29.07
C ASP A 151 -7.42 12.43 28.10
N ALA A 152 -6.32 12.27 27.36
CA ALA A 152 -6.12 11.11 26.50
C ALA A 152 -6.07 9.79 27.30
N GLN A 153 -5.38 9.78 28.45
CA GLN A 153 -5.36 8.63 29.35
C GLN A 153 -6.74 8.34 29.94
N ASN A 154 -7.46 9.36 30.41
CA ASN A 154 -8.80 9.24 30.96
C ASN A 154 -9.79 8.73 29.92
N HIS A 155 -9.73 9.24 28.69
CA HIS A 155 -10.57 8.77 27.59
C HIS A 155 -10.24 7.32 27.23
N LEU A 156 -8.96 6.95 27.19
CA LEU A 156 -8.55 5.57 26.94
C LEU A 156 -9.09 4.62 28.02
N THR A 157 -8.90 4.96 29.30
CA THR A 157 -9.32 4.12 30.42
C THR A 157 -10.83 4.06 30.59
N ASN A 158 -11.54 5.19 30.49
CA ASN A 158 -12.97 5.25 30.80
C ASN A 158 -13.86 4.91 29.60
N VAL A 159 -13.39 5.13 28.37
CA VAL A 159 -14.21 4.93 27.16
C VAL A 159 -13.69 3.76 26.34
N GLN A 160 -12.39 3.73 26.03
CA GLN A 160 -11.87 2.72 25.12
C GLN A 160 -11.78 1.34 25.77
N VAL A 161 -11.28 1.23 27.01
CA VAL A 161 -11.13 -0.05 27.70
C VAL A 161 -12.49 -0.77 27.90
N PRO A 162 -13.55 -0.13 28.47
CA PRO A 162 -14.84 -0.79 28.61
C PRO A 162 -15.50 -1.12 27.27
N ARG A 163 -15.24 -0.32 26.24
CA ARG A 163 -15.70 -0.63 24.88
C ARG A 163 -15.01 -1.88 24.34
N LEU A 164 -13.71 -2.04 24.53
CA LEU A 164 -12.98 -3.24 24.11
C LEU A 164 -13.44 -4.46 24.89
N GLU A 165 -13.66 -4.33 26.20
CA GLU A 165 -14.21 -5.39 27.04
C GLU A 165 -15.64 -5.79 26.60
N SER A 166 -16.51 -4.83 26.27
CA SER A 166 -17.85 -5.16 25.76
C SER A 166 -17.82 -5.85 24.39
N LEU A 167 -16.89 -5.49 23.51
CA LEU A 167 -16.68 -6.20 22.25
C LEU A 167 -16.10 -7.60 22.46
N GLN A 168 -15.17 -7.75 23.41
CA GLN A 168 -14.58 -9.04 23.74
C GLN A 168 -15.62 -9.98 24.35
N THR A 169 -16.41 -9.53 25.31
CA THR A 169 -17.49 -10.32 25.92
C THR A 169 -18.55 -10.73 24.89
N ALA A 170 -18.93 -9.84 23.97
CA ALA A 170 -19.82 -10.18 22.86
C ALA A 170 -19.19 -11.26 21.95
N SER A 171 -17.91 -11.12 21.60
CA SER A 171 -17.16 -12.10 20.80
C SER A 171 -17.11 -13.47 21.50
N GLU A 172 -16.75 -13.50 22.79
CA GLU A 172 -16.70 -14.72 23.61
C GLU A 172 -18.07 -15.40 23.68
N HIS A 173 -19.16 -14.64 23.86
CA HIS A 173 -20.53 -15.18 23.84
C HIS A 173 -20.87 -15.87 22.51
N TYR A 174 -20.51 -15.27 21.37
CA TYR A 174 -20.73 -15.89 20.05
C TYR A 174 -19.80 -17.08 19.79
N ASN A 175 -18.58 -17.04 20.33
CA ASN A 175 -17.57 -18.09 20.16
C ASN A 175 -17.72 -19.26 21.15
N ALA A 176 -18.52 -19.12 22.20
CA ALA A 176 -18.74 -20.19 23.20
C ALA A 176 -19.40 -21.45 22.58
N ASP A 177 -20.31 -21.27 21.62
CA ASP A 177 -20.89 -22.38 20.82
C ASP A 177 -21.14 -21.98 19.36
N PRO A 178 -20.09 -22.03 18.51
CA PRO A 178 -20.21 -21.67 17.10
C PRO A 178 -21.07 -22.67 16.32
N TYR A 179 -21.18 -23.92 16.79
CA TYR A 179 -21.95 -24.96 16.11
C TYR A 179 -23.45 -24.76 16.28
N ALA A 180 -23.94 -24.48 17.49
CA ALA A 180 -25.35 -24.19 17.70
C ALA A 180 -25.79 -22.91 16.99
N LEU A 181 -24.96 -21.85 17.02
CA LEU A 181 -25.26 -20.59 16.32
C LEU A 181 -25.35 -20.81 14.79
N SER A 182 -24.35 -21.47 14.20
CA SER A 182 -24.36 -21.79 12.77
C SER A 182 -25.49 -22.76 12.38
N SER A 183 -25.90 -23.67 13.26
CA SER A 183 -27.05 -24.55 13.05
C SER A 183 -28.37 -23.75 13.00
N LYS A 184 -28.58 -22.82 13.95
CA LYS A 184 -29.74 -21.92 13.96
C LYS A 184 -29.81 -21.08 12.68
N VAL A 185 -28.69 -20.45 12.30
CA VAL A 185 -28.59 -19.64 11.08
C VAL A 185 -28.89 -20.48 9.82
N ARG A 186 -28.28 -21.67 9.70
CA ARG A 186 -28.57 -22.59 8.58
C ARG A 186 -30.02 -23.05 8.54
N LYS A 187 -30.68 -23.22 9.70
CA LYS A 187 -32.10 -23.60 9.76
C LYS A 187 -32.98 -22.50 9.16
N VAL A 188 -32.72 -21.24 9.49
CA VAL A 188 -33.44 -20.08 8.91
C VAL A 188 -33.23 -20.02 7.41
N PHE A 189 -31.98 -20.05 6.94
CA PHE A 189 -31.70 -20.01 5.49
C PHE A 189 -32.28 -21.21 4.72
N ARG A 190 -32.30 -22.41 5.32
CA ARG A 190 -32.95 -23.58 4.70
C ARG A 190 -34.46 -23.39 4.59
N HIS A 191 -35.09 -22.80 5.59
CA HIS A 191 -36.52 -22.51 5.58
C HIS A 191 -36.86 -21.46 4.52
N GLU A 192 -36.14 -20.33 4.52
CA GLU A 192 -36.28 -19.27 3.51
C GLU A 192 -36.04 -19.81 2.10
N LYS A 193 -34.98 -20.60 1.89
CA LYS A 193 -34.69 -21.22 0.60
C LYS A 193 -35.78 -22.18 0.14
N ARG A 194 -36.43 -22.92 1.05
CA ARG A 194 -37.59 -23.77 0.68
C ARG A 194 -38.75 -22.92 0.20
N ILE A 195 -39.08 -21.84 0.91
CA ILE A 195 -40.13 -20.90 0.52
C ILE A 195 -39.81 -20.31 -0.85
N GLU A 196 -38.61 -19.77 -1.03
CA GLU A 196 -38.18 -19.14 -2.28
C GLU A 196 -38.17 -20.13 -3.46
N THR A 197 -37.70 -21.36 -3.22
CA THR A 197 -37.70 -22.40 -4.26
C THR A 197 -39.12 -22.83 -4.62
N ALA A 198 -40.04 -22.89 -3.65
CA ALA A 198 -41.44 -23.21 -3.91
C ALA A 198 -42.13 -22.10 -4.70
N LYS A 199 -41.92 -20.82 -4.31
CA LYS A 199 -42.40 -19.65 -5.07
C LYS A 199 -41.88 -19.67 -6.50
N ARG A 200 -40.56 -19.82 -6.69
CA ARG A 200 -39.95 -19.88 -8.03
C ARG A 200 -40.51 -21.01 -8.88
N LYS A 201 -40.74 -22.20 -8.31
CA LYS A 201 -41.36 -23.32 -9.04
C LYS A 201 -42.79 -23.02 -9.47
N ALA A 202 -43.60 -22.40 -8.61
CA ALA A 202 -44.95 -21.98 -8.95
C ALA A 202 -44.94 -20.93 -10.08
N ASP A 203 -44.02 -19.97 -10.02
CA ASP A 203 -43.83 -18.96 -11.07
C ASP A 203 -43.39 -19.59 -12.39
N ASP A 204 -42.42 -20.50 -12.36
CA ASP A 204 -41.90 -21.18 -13.54
C ASP A 204 -43.00 -22.04 -14.22
N GLU A 205 -43.89 -22.67 -13.44
CA GLU A 205 -45.04 -23.40 -13.97
C GLU A 205 -46.04 -22.47 -14.69
N ILE A 206 -46.37 -21.33 -14.09
CA ILE A 206 -47.24 -20.32 -14.71
C ILE A 206 -46.59 -19.81 -16.01
N LYS A 207 -45.30 -19.46 -15.96
CA LYS A 207 -44.57 -19.01 -17.15
C LYS A 207 -44.57 -20.05 -18.26
N GLY A 208 -44.37 -21.34 -17.92
CA GLY A 208 -44.41 -22.44 -18.88
C GLY A 208 -45.78 -22.62 -19.53
N ARG A 209 -46.86 -22.55 -18.75
CA ARG A 209 -48.25 -22.65 -19.28
C ARG A 209 -48.60 -21.52 -20.24
N TYR A 210 -48.11 -20.31 -20.00
CA TYR A 210 -48.42 -19.11 -20.80
C TYR A 210 -47.30 -18.68 -21.77
N ALA A 211 -46.23 -19.48 -21.91
CA ALA A 211 -45.03 -19.17 -22.70
C ALA A 211 -44.44 -17.76 -22.41
N LEU A 212 -44.47 -17.33 -21.15
CA LEU A 212 -43.95 -16.02 -20.73
C LEU A 212 -42.41 -16.04 -20.67
N PRO A 213 -41.74 -14.90 -20.92
CA PRO A 213 -40.28 -14.81 -20.82
C PRO A 213 -39.76 -15.16 -19.42
N THR A 214 -38.68 -15.92 -19.34
CA THR A 214 -38.07 -16.38 -18.08
C THR A 214 -37.68 -15.22 -17.16
N GLU A 215 -37.23 -14.10 -17.76
CA GLU A 215 -36.80 -12.88 -17.06
C GLU A 215 -37.96 -12.06 -16.44
N MET A 216 -39.20 -12.34 -16.81
CA MET A 216 -40.35 -11.62 -16.27
C MET A 216 -40.58 -12.02 -14.81
N LYS A 217 -40.45 -11.08 -13.87
CA LYS A 217 -40.76 -11.34 -12.46
C LYS A 217 -42.28 -11.27 -12.26
N LEU A 218 -42.87 -12.32 -11.71
CA LEU A 218 -44.28 -12.33 -11.33
C LEU A 218 -44.43 -11.60 -9.99
N LEU A 219 -45.56 -10.93 -9.83
CA LEU A 219 -45.92 -10.26 -8.58
C LEU A 219 -46.41 -11.31 -7.58
N GLU A 220 -46.18 -11.08 -6.30
CA GLU A 220 -46.71 -11.96 -5.25
C GLU A 220 -48.24 -11.85 -5.19
N ASP A 221 -48.90 -13.00 -5.02
CA ASP A 221 -50.36 -13.13 -4.99
C ASP A 221 -50.92 -12.69 -3.62
N ASP A 222 -50.85 -11.39 -3.37
CA ASP A 222 -51.37 -10.73 -2.18
C ASP A 222 -52.71 -10.04 -2.47
N GLU A 223 -53.58 -9.94 -1.47
CA GLU A 223 -54.90 -9.28 -1.59
C GLU A 223 -54.76 -7.80 -2.02
N GLN A 224 -53.67 -7.15 -1.59
CA GLN A 224 -53.33 -5.79 -2.00
C GLN A 224 -52.93 -5.71 -3.48
N SER A 225 -52.13 -6.67 -3.96
CA SER A 225 -51.75 -6.79 -5.37
C SER A 225 -52.97 -6.97 -6.26
N HIS A 226 -53.93 -7.80 -5.82
CA HIS A 226 -55.18 -8.04 -6.55
C HIS A 226 -56.05 -6.78 -6.63
N ASN A 227 -56.21 -6.05 -5.53
CA ASN A 227 -56.97 -4.80 -5.51
C ASN A 227 -56.33 -3.73 -6.41
N HIS A 228 -55.01 -3.57 -6.35
CA HIS A 228 -54.29 -2.65 -7.22
C HIS A 228 -54.45 -2.99 -8.70
N ALA A 229 -54.30 -4.27 -9.07
CA ALA A 229 -54.50 -4.72 -10.45
C ALA A 229 -55.93 -4.48 -10.94
N LYS A 230 -56.94 -4.67 -10.08
CA LYS A 230 -58.36 -4.40 -10.38
C LYS A 230 -58.60 -2.91 -10.64
N GLU A 231 -58.03 -2.03 -9.82
CA GLU A 231 -58.13 -0.58 -10.00
C GLU A 231 -57.45 -0.12 -11.29
N GLU A 232 -56.25 -0.62 -11.59
CA GLU A 232 -55.54 -0.31 -12.85
C GLU A 232 -56.32 -0.76 -14.08
N TRP A 233 -56.93 -1.95 -14.03
CA TRP A 233 -57.78 -2.45 -15.10
C TRP A 233 -59.02 -1.57 -15.32
N GLN A 234 -59.70 -1.16 -14.24
CA GLN A 234 -60.86 -0.26 -14.32
C GLN A 234 -60.48 1.11 -14.90
N ARG A 235 -59.32 1.64 -14.51
CA ARG A 235 -58.78 2.90 -15.04
C ARG A 235 -58.48 2.79 -16.54
N SER A 236 -57.72 1.78 -16.94
CA SER A 236 -57.34 1.52 -18.34
C SER A 236 -58.57 1.27 -19.23
N ARG A 237 -59.57 0.54 -18.73
CA ARG A 237 -60.84 0.31 -19.44
C ARG A 237 -61.61 1.61 -19.66
N SER A 238 -61.70 2.46 -18.65
CA SER A 238 -62.35 3.78 -18.75
C SER A 238 -61.63 4.68 -19.77
N GLU A 239 -60.30 4.68 -19.77
CA GLU A 239 -59.50 5.40 -20.76
C GLU A 239 -59.68 4.87 -22.18
N PHE A 240 -59.73 3.55 -22.34
CA PHE A 240 -59.98 2.89 -23.63
C PHE A 240 -61.36 3.25 -24.20
N GLU A 241 -62.41 3.17 -23.38
CA GLU A 241 -63.77 3.57 -23.79
C GLU A 241 -63.84 5.05 -24.16
N ALA A 242 -63.15 5.93 -23.42
CA ALA A 242 -63.04 7.34 -23.77
C ALA A 242 -62.33 7.57 -25.11
N ARG A 243 -61.28 6.79 -25.42
CA ARG A 243 -60.60 6.82 -26.72
C ARG A 243 -61.48 6.29 -27.85
N GLU A 244 -62.22 5.20 -27.65
CA GLU A 244 -63.17 4.67 -28.63
C GLU A 244 -64.31 5.65 -28.92
N ARG A 245 -64.90 6.26 -27.90
CA ARG A 245 -65.94 7.29 -28.06
C ARG A 245 -65.44 8.49 -28.87
N LYS A 246 -64.15 8.84 -28.73
CA LYS A 246 -63.50 9.88 -29.56
C LYS A 246 -63.29 9.40 -31.01
N ARG A 247 -62.86 8.15 -31.24
CA ARG A 247 -62.71 7.57 -32.60
C ARG A 247 -64.04 7.45 -33.34
N ARG A 248 -65.13 7.05 -32.67
CA ARG A 248 -66.48 6.93 -33.27
C ARG A 248 -67.13 8.27 -33.61
N LYS A 249 -66.58 9.40 -33.14
CA LYS A 249 -67.02 10.77 -33.46
C LYS A 249 -66.29 11.38 -34.67
N ILE A 250 -65.40 10.65 -35.32
CA ILE A 250 -64.76 11.09 -36.58
C ILE A 250 -65.63 10.57 -37.74
N PRO A 251 -66.25 11.43 -38.56
CA PRO A 251 -67.09 10.98 -39.67
C PRO A 251 -66.24 10.31 -40.75
N VAL A 252 -66.71 9.17 -41.28
CA VAL A 252 -66.15 8.51 -42.47
C VAL A 252 -66.48 9.39 -43.67
N GLY A 253 -65.58 10.32 -43.98
CA GLY A 253 -65.78 11.30 -45.04
C GLY A 253 -64.68 12.34 -45.06
N SER A 254 -63.46 11.93 -45.39
CA SER A 254 -62.51 12.85 -46.03
C SER A 254 -61.57 12.06 -46.92
N SER A 255 -61.88 12.15 -48.21
CA SER A 255 -61.05 11.71 -49.33
C SER A 255 -59.64 12.28 -49.24
N LEU A 256 -58.68 11.46 -49.64
CA LEU A 256 -57.28 11.82 -49.90
C LEU A 256 -57.16 13.12 -50.70
N THR A 257 -56.61 14.15 -50.08
CA THR A 257 -55.95 15.26 -50.78
C THR A 257 -54.57 15.48 -50.16
N LEU A 258 -53.53 15.08 -50.89
CA LEU A 258 -52.15 15.48 -50.58
C LEU A 258 -52.02 17.00 -50.82
N PRO A 259 -51.52 17.79 -49.87
CA PRO A 259 -51.04 19.13 -50.17
C PRO A 259 -49.60 19.04 -50.67
N THR A 260 -49.39 19.44 -51.93
CA THR A 260 -48.05 19.75 -52.44
C THR A 260 -47.68 21.14 -51.90
N SER A 261 -46.81 21.21 -50.90
CA SER A 261 -46.10 22.44 -50.56
C SER A 261 -44.83 22.13 -49.77
N ASN A 262 -43.72 22.27 -50.48
CA ASN A 262 -42.32 22.45 -50.07
C ASN A 262 -41.99 22.46 -48.55
N SER A 263 -42.00 21.29 -47.89
CA SER A 263 -41.67 21.11 -46.46
C SER A 263 -40.49 20.16 -46.20
N LYS A 264 -39.63 19.93 -47.20
CA LYS A 264 -38.45 19.05 -47.07
C LYS A 264 -37.39 19.59 -46.10
N SER A 265 -37.30 20.90 -45.89
CA SER A 265 -36.32 21.48 -44.96
C SER A 265 -36.67 21.22 -43.50
N GLN A 266 -37.94 21.38 -43.11
CA GLN A 266 -38.39 21.27 -41.72
C GLN A 266 -38.38 19.83 -41.19
N THR A 267 -38.70 18.85 -42.03
CA THR A 267 -38.68 17.43 -41.67
C THR A 267 -37.26 16.88 -41.52
N ILE A 268 -36.31 17.35 -42.35
CA ILE A 268 -34.89 16.99 -42.21
C ILE A 268 -34.29 17.63 -40.96
N THR A 269 -34.65 18.89 -40.61
CA THR A 269 -34.22 19.49 -39.33
C THR A 269 -34.82 18.81 -38.11
N SER A 270 -36.07 18.35 -38.16
CA SER A 270 -36.68 17.64 -37.02
C SER A 270 -36.12 16.23 -36.84
N LEU A 271 -35.79 15.55 -37.94
CA LEU A 271 -35.06 14.28 -37.93
C LEU A 271 -33.62 14.45 -37.43
N ARG A 272 -32.89 15.47 -37.89
CA ARG A 272 -31.55 15.79 -37.36
C ARG A 272 -31.59 16.12 -35.86
N ALA A 273 -32.56 16.91 -35.41
CA ALA A 273 -32.73 17.23 -33.99
C ALA A 273 -33.06 16.00 -33.14
N ARG A 274 -33.89 15.07 -33.65
CA ARG A 274 -34.19 13.80 -32.96
C ARG A 274 -32.99 12.85 -32.93
N ILE A 275 -32.23 12.77 -34.02
CA ILE A 275 -31.02 11.92 -34.09
C ILE A 275 -29.95 12.46 -33.13
N LEU A 276 -29.67 13.77 -33.14
CA LEU A 276 -28.72 14.40 -32.23
C LEU A 276 -29.14 14.30 -30.75
N GLY A 277 -30.45 14.39 -30.46
CA GLY A 277 -31.01 14.19 -29.12
C GLY A 277 -30.87 12.75 -28.61
N ASN A 278 -31.04 11.76 -29.50
CA ASN A 278 -30.85 10.35 -29.13
C ASN A 278 -29.37 9.98 -28.97
N THR A 279 -28.47 10.54 -29.78
CA THR A 279 -27.01 10.32 -29.61
C THR A 279 -26.47 10.97 -28.34
N ALA A 280 -26.96 12.17 -27.97
CA ALA A 280 -26.58 12.84 -26.72
C ALA A 280 -27.06 12.06 -25.47
N LYS A 281 -28.27 11.47 -25.51
CA LYS A 281 -28.82 10.64 -24.42
C LYS A 281 -28.13 9.28 -24.26
N ASN A 282 -27.49 8.75 -25.30
CA ASN A 282 -26.72 7.50 -25.22
C ASN A 282 -25.26 7.73 -24.77
N SER A 283 -24.70 8.93 -25.00
CA SER A 283 -23.36 9.29 -24.54
C SER A 283 -23.24 9.41 -23.01
N THR A 284 -24.33 9.69 -22.30
CA THR A 284 -24.34 9.89 -20.84
C THR A 284 -24.58 8.60 -20.04
N LYS A 285 -24.74 7.44 -20.71
CA LYS A 285 -25.04 6.16 -20.07
C LYS A 285 -23.85 5.20 -19.92
N HIS A 286 -22.65 5.59 -20.34
CA HIS A 286 -21.43 4.84 -19.99
C HIS A 286 -20.74 5.49 -18.77
N PRO A 287 -20.79 4.89 -17.57
CA PRO A 287 -19.88 5.29 -16.51
C PRO A 287 -18.45 4.95 -16.95
N ARG A 288 -17.57 5.95 -16.99
CA ARG A 288 -16.13 5.73 -17.09
C ARG A 288 -15.70 4.88 -15.90
N LEU A 289 -15.37 3.62 -16.16
CA LEU A 289 -14.59 2.78 -15.25
C LEU A 289 -13.22 3.45 -15.08
N LEU A 290 -13.02 4.13 -13.95
CA LEU A 290 -11.71 4.49 -13.45
C LEU A 290 -11.07 3.21 -12.92
N MET A 291 -10.02 2.74 -13.59
CA MET A 291 -9.14 1.71 -13.03
C MET A 291 -8.33 2.32 -11.87
N PRO A 292 -8.14 1.58 -10.78
CA PRO A 292 -7.29 2.04 -9.68
C PRO A 292 -5.81 2.00 -10.12
N LYS A 293 -5.07 3.03 -9.72
CA LYS A 293 -3.62 2.91 -9.49
C LYS A 293 -3.40 2.32 -8.11
#